data_AF-A0A6A4US12-F1
#
_entry.id   AF-A0A6A4US12-F1
#
_cell.length_a   1.000
_cell.length_b   1.000
_cell.length_c   1.000
_cell.angle_alpha   90.00
_cell.angle_beta   90.00
_cell.angle_gamma   90.00
#
_symmetry.space_group_name_H-M   'P 1'
#
loop_
_entity.id
_entity.type
_entity.pdbx_description
1 polymer ?
#
loop_
_entity_poly.entity_id
_entity_poly.type
_entity_poly.pdbx_seq_one_letter_code
_entity_poly.pdbx_strand_id
1 'polypeptide(L)'
;MFLNFVITIVQVIGGVFSNSLALISDALHNFSDAVSILISYFAIQLKKKDNTYKHTFGLKRAEILAAVINASGLIVIYAFLFYEAVKRFMTPQQIEPLTMSIVATIGLIANIIGAVLLKRDSKNSLNIRSSYMHLLSDSVSSVVVILGAIAIAYWKVYWIDPVLTLLIGIYIVYESYDILGNAIHILMEGTPPQIDVKKIQEEAEKFSAVENIHHVHVWMVGENDVHLEAHVNINDMLISESHELRKELEKIFAEKFGIHHVTLQFECNQCADIGLLGKHK
;
A
#
# COMPACT_ATOMS: atom_id res chain seq x y z
N MET A 1 17.82 2.06 -6.83
CA MET A 1 18.25 2.47 -5.48
C MET A 1 19.41 3.44 -5.50
N PHE A 2 20.62 3.06 -5.92
CA PHE A 2 21.77 4.00 -5.98
C PHE A 2 21.46 5.24 -6.84
N LEU A 3 20.85 5.04 -8.00
CA LEU A 3 20.38 6.11 -8.89
C LEU A 3 19.44 7.08 -8.16
N ASN A 4 18.34 6.60 -7.55
CA ASN A 4 17.38 7.44 -6.81
C ASN A 4 18.03 8.20 -5.65
N PHE A 5 18.96 7.58 -4.90
CA PHE A 5 19.66 8.26 -3.81
C PHE A 5 20.52 9.42 -4.31
N VAL A 6 21.27 9.22 -5.39
CA VAL A 6 22.10 10.27 -5.99
C VAL A 6 21.22 11.41 -6.52
N ILE A 7 20.13 11.09 -7.20
CA ILE A 7 19.19 12.09 -7.73
C ILE A 7 18.53 12.86 -6.61
N THR A 8 18.08 12.18 -5.56
CA THR A 8 17.50 12.82 -4.38
C THR A 8 18.44 13.88 -3.82
N ILE A 9 19.73 13.57 -3.65
CA ILE A 9 20.72 14.53 -3.16
C ILE A 9 20.84 15.73 -4.12
N VAL A 10 20.95 15.47 -5.42
CA VAL A 10 21.02 16.52 -6.45
C VAL A 10 19.77 17.41 -6.43
N GLN A 11 18.58 16.83 -6.24
CA GLN A 11 17.31 17.53 -6.21
C GLN A 11 17.08 18.31 -4.92
N VAL A 12 17.50 17.79 -3.76
CA VAL A 12 17.47 18.54 -2.49
C VAL A 12 18.36 19.77 -2.61
N ILE A 13 19.61 19.58 -3.04
CA ILE A 13 20.58 20.67 -3.21
C ILE A 13 20.06 21.68 -4.25
N GLY A 14 19.59 21.20 -5.39
CA GLY A 14 19.03 22.00 -6.46
C GLY A 14 17.76 22.76 -6.08
N GLY A 15 16.87 22.13 -5.30
CA GLY A 15 15.64 22.73 -4.79
C GLY A 15 15.91 23.86 -3.80
N VAL A 16 16.88 23.68 -2.90
CA VAL A 16 17.32 24.73 -1.97
C VAL A 16 17.98 25.89 -2.73
N PHE A 17 18.90 25.62 -3.66
CA PHE A 17 19.57 26.69 -4.43
C PHE A 17 18.63 27.43 -5.37
N SER A 18 17.71 26.73 -6.04
CA SER A 18 16.70 27.36 -6.89
C SER A 18 15.58 28.03 -6.10
N ASN A 19 15.52 27.77 -4.79
CA ASN A 19 14.40 28.13 -3.93
C ASN A 19 13.05 27.61 -4.47
N SER A 20 13.01 26.43 -5.11
CA SER A 20 11.80 25.83 -5.68
C SER A 20 11.20 24.77 -4.74
N LEU A 21 9.93 24.95 -4.34
CA LEU A 21 9.22 23.91 -3.57
C LEU A 21 8.88 22.71 -4.44
N ALA A 22 8.61 22.90 -5.73
CA ALA A 22 8.30 21.78 -6.63
C ALA A 22 9.49 20.80 -6.74
N LEU A 23 10.73 21.31 -6.81
CA LEU A 23 11.92 20.46 -6.77
C LEU A 23 12.13 19.80 -5.41
N ILE A 24 11.91 20.52 -4.31
CA ILE A 24 12.00 19.93 -2.96
C ILE A 24 10.95 18.83 -2.79
N SER A 25 9.75 19.03 -3.31
CA SER A 25 8.67 18.04 -3.32
C SER A 25 9.08 16.75 -4.03
N ASP A 26 9.59 16.87 -5.25
CA ASP A 26 10.07 15.73 -6.04
C ASP A 26 11.25 15.02 -5.34
N ALA A 27 12.18 15.79 -4.75
CA ALA A 27 13.29 15.24 -3.98
C ALA A 27 12.82 14.45 -2.75
N LEU A 28 11.86 14.98 -1.99
CA LEU A 28 11.34 14.33 -0.79
C LEU A 28 10.52 13.09 -1.12
N HIS A 29 9.81 13.09 -2.25
CA HIS A 29 9.15 11.89 -2.76
C HIS A 29 10.15 10.78 -3.09
N ASN A 30 11.17 11.10 -3.91
CA ASN A 30 12.23 10.16 -4.30
C ASN A 30 13.03 9.65 -3.09
N PHE A 31 13.25 10.51 -2.09
CA PHE A 31 13.86 10.12 -0.82
C PHE A 31 12.99 9.10 -0.08
N SER A 32 11.70 9.39 0.06
CA SER A 32 10.77 8.51 0.77
C SER A 32 10.68 7.15 0.10
N ASP A 33 10.66 7.08 -1.24
CA ASP A 33 10.69 5.81 -1.98
C ASP A 33 11.97 5.02 -1.70
N ALA A 34 13.12 5.69 -1.68
CA ALA A 34 14.39 5.05 -1.40
C ALA A 34 14.46 4.49 0.04
N VAL A 35 13.91 5.23 1.02
CA VAL A 35 13.79 4.80 2.41
C VAL A 35 12.75 3.67 2.55
N SER A 36 11.63 3.76 1.85
CA SER A 36 10.57 2.74 1.84
C SER A 36 11.09 1.39 1.37
N ILE A 37 11.92 1.37 0.33
CA ILE A 37 12.58 0.15 -0.14
C ILE A 37 13.48 -0.46 0.95
N LEU A 38 14.23 0.37 1.69
CA LEU A 38 15.06 -0.11 2.80
C LEU A 38 14.21 -0.70 3.92
N ILE A 39 13.15 0.00 4.36
CA ILE A 39 12.26 -0.47 5.41
C ILE A 39 11.56 -1.76 4.96
N SER A 40 11.09 -1.81 3.72
CA SER A 40 10.46 -2.99 3.12
C SER A 40 11.42 -4.18 3.06
N TYR A 41 12.69 -3.95 2.71
CA TYR A 41 13.71 -4.99 2.75
C TYR A 41 13.86 -5.58 4.16
N PHE A 42 13.97 -4.74 5.20
CA PHE A 42 14.02 -5.22 6.58
C PHE A 42 12.73 -5.95 6.98
N ALA A 43 11.56 -5.45 6.60
CA ALA A 43 10.28 -6.09 6.88
C ALA A 43 10.18 -7.49 6.25
N ILE A 44 10.62 -7.65 4.99
CA ILE A 44 10.69 -8.95 4.30
C ILE A 44 11.63 -9.91 5.06
N GLN A 45 12.77 -9.42 5.55
CA GLN A 45 13.71 -10.24 6.30
C GLN A 45 13.12 -10.66 7.66
N LEU A 46 12.33 -9.80 8.32
CA LEU A 46 11.61 -10.15 9.53
C LEU A 46 10.52 -11.20 9.27
N LYS A 47 9.78 -11.08 8.15
CA LYS A 47 8.74 -12.04 7.74
C LYS A 47 9.29 -13.44 7.49
N LYS A 48 10.53 -13.57 7.02
CA LYS A 48 11.20 -14.87 6.81
C LYS A 48 11.62 -15.58 8.10
N LYS A 49 11.55 -14.90 9.25
CA LYS A 49 11.94 -15.49 10.53
C LYS A 49 10.89 -16.51 10.98
N ASP A 50 11.36 -17.63 11.51
CA ASP A 50 10.48 -18.68 12.03
C ASP A 50 9.57 -18.16 13.16
N ASN A 51 8.41 -18.80 13.29
CA ASN A 51 7.47 -18.54 14.37
C ASN A 51 8.12 -18.85 15.72
N THR A 52 7.73 -18.08 16.75
CA THR A 52 8.25 -18.27 18.11
C THR A 52 7.09 -18.34 19.10
N TYR A 53 7.33 -18.82 20.32
CA TYR A 53 6.29 -18.81 21.36
C TYR A 53 5.76 -17.41 21.70
N LYS A 54 6.53 -16.36 21.44
CA LYS A 54 6.10 -14.96 21.59
C LYS A 54 5.35 -14.41 20.37
N HIS A 55 5.61 -14.99 19.19
CA HIS A 55 5.03 -14.60 17.91
C HIS A 55 4.56 -15.86 17.19
N THR A 56 3.39 -16.36 17.60
CA THR A 56 2.84 -17.64 17.12
C THR A 56 2.50 -17.63 15.63
N PHE A 57 2.08 -16.48 15.11
CA PHE A 57 1.90 -16.23 13.67
C PHE A 57 3.15 -15.67 12.96
N GLY A 58 4.28 -15.56 13.69
CA GLY A 58 5.50 -14.93 13.18
C GLY A 58 5.41 -13.41 13.09
N LEU A 59 6.28 -12.81 12.28
CA LEU A 59 6.39 -11.35 12.10
C LEU A 59 5.78 -10.88 10.77
N LYS A 60 4.72 -11.55 10.32
CA LYS A 60 4.09 -11.30 9.01
C LYS A 60 3.54 -9.87 8.85
N ARG A 61 3.05 -9.26 9.95
CA ARG A 61 2.57 -7.85 9.96
C ARG A 61 3.68 -6.80 9.82
N ALA A 62 4.97 -7.18 9.81
CA ALA A 62 6.07 -6.22 9.67
C ALA A 62 6.00 -5.43 8.34
N GLU A 63 5.58 -6.07 7.24
CA GLU A 63 5.38 -5.41 5.94
C GLU A 63 4.25 -4.37 6.01
N ILE A 64 3.17 -4.69 6.71
CA ILE A 64 2.02 -3.80 6.89
C ILE A 64 2.41 -2.57 7.73
N LEU A 65 3.17 -2.78 8.80
CA LEU A 65 3.71 -1.68 9.60
C LEU A 65 4.68 -0.79 8.81
N ALA A 66 5.52 -1.38 7.96
CA ALA A 66 6.38 -0.63 7.05
C ALA A 66 5.56 0.27 6.11
N ALA A 67 4.47 -0.26 5.52
CA ALA A 67 3.57 0.49 4.67
C ALA A 67 2.90 1.66 5.41
N VAL A 68 2.41 1.44 6.64
CA VAL A 68 1.82 2.50 7.48
C VAL A 68 2.83 3.61 7.77
N ILE A 69 4.06 3.25 8.17
CA ILE A 69 5.11 4.23 8.48
C ILE A 69 5.46 5.06 7.24
N ASN A 70 5.63 4.41 6.07
CA ASN A 70 5.95 5.11 4.83
C ASN A 70 4.83 6.06 4.40
N ALA A 71 3.59 5.55 4.31
CA ALA A 71 2.44 6.33 3.86
C ALA A 71 2.14 7.52 4.81
N SER A 72 2.22 7.29 6.13
CA SER A 72 2.05 8.36 7.11
C SER A 72 3.15 9.41 7.03
N GLY A 73 4.41 8.98 6.82
CA GLY A 73 5.55 9.88 6.65
C GLY A 73 5.38 10.80 5.44
N LEU A 74 4.96 10.25 4.30
CA LEU A 74 4.66 11.03 3.10
C LEU A 74 3.55 12.06 3.35
N ILE A 75 2.45 11.66 3.98
CA ILE A 75 1.34 12.58 4.30
C ILE A 75 1.82 13.76 5.17
N VAL A 76 2.66 13.50 6.18
CA VAL A 76 3.22 14.56 7.04
C VAL A 76 4.14 15.50 6.25
N ILE A 77 5.03 14.95 5.41
CA ILE A 77 5.89 15.75 4.54
C ILE A 77 5.07 16.67 3.64
N TYR A 78 4.02 16.14 3.02
CA TYR A 78 3.19 16.89 2.09
C TYR A 78 2.29 17.91 2.78
N ALA A 79 1.81 17.65 4.00
CA ALA A 79 1.13 18.65 4.81
C ALA A 79 2.02 19.87 5.08
N PHE A 80 3.31 19.65 5.36
CA PHE A 80 4.28 20.73 5.50
C PHE A 80 4.52 21.49 4.17
N LEU A 81 4.67 20.77 3.05
CA LEU A 81 4.85 21.40 1.74
C LEU A 81 3.63 22.22 1.30
N PHE A 82 2.41 21.77 1.60
CA PHE A 82 1.19 22.53 1.35
C PHE A 82 1.17 23.82 2.16
N TYR A 83 1.55 23.78 3.43
CA TYR A 83 1.67 24.98 4.25
C TYR A 83 2.66 26.00 3.64
N GLU A 84 3.86 25.56 3.24
CA GLU A 84 4.84 26.44 2.60
C GLU A 84 4.38 26.93 1.21
N ALA A 85 3.68 26.11 0.43
CA ALA A 85 3.12 26.51 -0.86
C ALA A 85 2.05 27.61 -0.69
N VAL A 86 1.14 27.46 0.27
CA VAL A 86 0.12 28.47 0.61
C VAL A 86 0.77 29.78 1.04
N LYS A 87 1.79 29.71 1.90
CA LYS A 87 2.56 30.88 2.33
C LYS A 87 3.24 31.60 1.16
N ARG A 88 3.73 30.87 0.15
CA ARG A 88 4.33 31.45 -1.06
C ARG A 88 3.34 32.13 -1.99
N PHE A 89 2.05 31.77 -1.95
CA PHE A 89 1.03 32.57 -2.65
C PHE A 89 0.83 33.93 -2.02
N MET A 90 0.89 34.02 -0.69
CA MET A 90 0.74 35.29 0.04
C MET A 90 1.99 36.16 -0.10
N THR A 91 3.16 35.54 -0.08
CA THR A 91 4.45 36.23 -0.21
C THR A 91 5.29 35.55 -1.30
N PRO A 92 5.11 35.93 -2.58
CA PRO A 92 5.85 35.35 -3.69
C PRO A 92 7.36 35.45 -3.49
N GLN A 93 8.05 34.32 -3.62
CA GLN A 93 9.49 34.26 -3.55
C GLN A 93 10.08 34.13 -4.95
N GLN A 94 11.25 34.73 -5.16
CA GLN A 94 11.98 34.53 -6.40
C GLN A 94 12.52 33.10 -6.45
N ILE A 95 12.38 32.49 -7.62
CA ILE A 95 12.87 31.15 -7.95
C ILE A 95 13.92 31.32 -9.05
N GLU A 96 15.01 30.57 -8.96
CA GLU A 96 16.06 30.55 -9.98
C GLU A 96 15.70 29.47 -11.03
N PRO A 97 15.15 29.87 -12.18
CA PRO A 97 14.54 28.93 -13.12
C PRO A 97 15.57 28.06 -13.86
N LEU A 98 16.83 28.51 -13.98
CA LEU A 98 17.86 27.74 -14.69
C LEU A 98 18.25 26.51 -13.89
N THR A 99 18.59 26.68 -12.61
CA THR A 99 18.85 25.59 -11.65
C THR A 99 17.63 24.68 -11.57
N MET A 100 16.43 25.26 -11.47
CA MET A 100 15.19 24.49 -11.44
C MET A 100 15.07 23.57 -12.66
N SER A 101 15.28 24.11 -13.85
CA SER A 101 15.17 23.37 -15.11
C SER A 101 16.26 22.31 -15.28
N ILE A 102 17.52 22.62 -14.96
CA ILE A 102 18.65 21.68 -15.09
C ILE A 102 18.43 20.48 -14.18
N VAL A 103 18.07 20.71 -12.93
CA VAL A 103 17.89 19.66 -11.92
C VAL A 103 16.68 18.79 -12.27
N ALA A 104 15.56 19.39 -12.68
CA ALA A 104 14.39 18.64 -13.15
C ALA A 104 14.71 17.80 -14.41
N THR A 105 15.55 18.31 -15.31
CA THR A 105 16.01 17.56 -16.49
C THR A 105 16.88 16.36 -16.11
N ILE A 106 17.76 16.50 -15.12
CA ILE A 106 18.55 15.38 -14.60
C ILE A 106 17.63 14.29 -14.02
N GLY A 107 16.63 14.69 -13.23
CA GLY A 107 15.62 13.77 -12.69
C GLY A 107 14.85 13.04 -13.81
N LEU A 108 14.36 13.79 -14.80
CA LEU A 108 13.66 13.24 -15.97
C LEU A 108 14.52 12.20 -16.71
N ILE A 109 15.77 12.52 -17.02
CA ILE A 109 16.67 11.62 -17.72
C ILE A 109 16.84 10.32 -16.94
N ALA A 110 17.04 10.42 -15.64
CA ALA A 110 17.23 9.24 -14.82
C ALA A 110 15.97 8.37 -14.70
N ASN A 111 14.79 8.97 -14.54
CA ASN A 111 13.52 8.25 -14.51
C ASN A 111 13.26 7.54 -15.84
N ILE A 112 13.55 8.21 -16.96
CA ILE A 112 13.47 7.59 -18.31
C ILE A 112 14.45 6.43 -18.44
N ILE A 113 15.72 6.58 -18.00
CA ILE A 113 16.71 5.50 -18.04
C ILE A 113 16.21 4.31 -17.21
N GLY A 114 15.73 4.55 -15.99
CA GLY A 114 15.16 3.51 -15.14
C GLY A 114 13.97 2.80 -15.80
N ALA A 115 13.04 3.57 -16.38
CA ALA A 115 11.88 3.02 -17.07
C ALA A 115 12.29 2.19 -18.31
N VAL A 116 13.26 2.65 -19.10
CA VAL A 116 13.76 1.91 -20.27
C VAL A 116 14.43 0.60 -19.86
N LEU A 117 15.21 0.61 -18.77
CA LEU A 117 15.84 -0.61 -18.23
C LEU A 117 14.80 -1.64 -17.79
N LEU A 118 13.68 -1.20 -17.20
CA LEU A 118 12.60 -2.08 -16.74
C LEU A 118 11.60 -2.49 -17.82
N LYS A 119 11.61 -1.83 -18.99
CA LYS A 119 10.59 -2.01 -20.06
C LYS A 119 10.49 -3.45 -20.60
N ARG A 120 11.62 -4.15 -20.70
CA ARG A 120 11.62 -5.54 -21.20
C ARG A 120 10.99 -6.48 -20.17
N ASP A 121 11.37 -6.32 -18.92
CA ASP A 121 10.99 -7.22 -17.84
C ASP A 121 9.58 -6.92 -17.30
N SER A 122 9.07 -5.70 -17.52
CA SER A 122 7.69 -5.31 -17.15
C SER A 122 6.60 -6.07 -17.89
N LYS A 123 6.91 -6.71 -19.02
CA LYS A 123 5.94 -7.57 -19.74
C LYS A 123 5.67 -8.89 -19.02
N ASN A 124 6.61 -9.34 -18.20
CA ASN A 124 6.61 -10.69 -17.62
C ASN A 124 6.34 -10.68 -16.11
N SER A 125 6.36 -9.51 -15.46
CA SER A 125 6.17 -9.39 -14.01
C SER A 125 5.31 -8.18 -13.67
N LEU A 126 4.23 -8.40 -12.93
CA LEU A 126 3.35 -7.34 -12.43
C LEU A 126 4.11 -6.37 -11.51
N ASN A 127 5.01 -6.88 -10.67
CA ASN A 127 5.82 -6.05 -9.78
C ASN A 127 6.73 -5.11 -10.58
N ILE A 128 7.41 -5.63 -11.61
CA ILE A 128 8.26 -4.81 -12.48
C ILE A 128 7.42 -3.83 -13.31
N ARG A 129 6.23 -4.25 -13.74
CA ARG A 129 5.27 -3.36 -14.42
C ARG A 129 4.84 -2.20 -13.53
N SER A 130 4.56 -2.46 -12.25
CA SER A 130 4.24 -1.42 -11.28
C SER A 130 5.38 -0.42 -11.16
N SER A 131 6.62 -0.88 -10.91
CA SER A 131 7.79 0.00 -10.85
C SER A 131 8.07 0.77 -12.16
N TYR A 132 7.79 0.16 -13.32
CA TYR A 132 7.89 0.82 -14.61
C TYR A 132 6.87 1.97 -14.75
N MET A 133 5.62 1.73 -14.36
CA MET A 133 4.57 2.75 -14.41
C MET A 133 4.84 3.89 -13.41
N HIS A 134 5.40 3.57 -12.25
CA HIS A 134 5.85 4.56 -11.25
C HIS A 134 6.86 5.53 -11.85
N LEU A 135 7.96 5.02 -12.43
CA LEU A 135 9.00 5.85 -13.05
C LEU A 135 8.48 6.68 -14.23
N LEU A 136 7.47 6.18 -14.96
CA LEU A 136 6.79 6.97 -16.00
C LEU A 136 5.98 8.12 -15.40
N SER A 137 5.28 7.88 -14.29
CA SER A 137 4.56 8.93 -13.55
C SER A 137 5.51 10.03 -13.08
N ASP A 138 6.64 9.66 -12.47
CA ASP A 138 7.67 10.61 -12.03
C ASP A 138 8.29 11.40 -13.19
N SER A 139 8.42 10.75 -14.36
CA SER A 139 8.86 11.41 -15.58
C SER A 139 7.86 12.47 -16.04
N VAL A 140 6.55 12.20 -15.96
CA VAL A 140 5.51 13.19 -16.27
C VAL A 140 5.57 14.37 -15.30
N SER A 141 5.72 14.11 -13.99
CA SER A 141 5.90 15.16 -12.97
C SER A 141 7.13 16.02 -13.27
N SER A 142 8.26 15.39 -13.63
CA SER A 142 9.48 16.10 -14.02
C SER A 142 9.28 16.99 -15.25
N VAL A 143 8.54 16.54 -16.27
CA VAL A 143 8.20 17.36 -17.45
C VAL A 143 7.37 18.58 -17.06
N VAL A 144 6.37 18.40 -16.18
CA VAL A 144 5.55 19.51 -15.67
C VAL A 144 6.40 20.54 -14.93
N VAL A 145 7.36 20.10 -14.11
CA VAL A 145 8.32 20.99 -13.42
C VAL A 145 9.21 21.75 -14.40
N ILE A 146 9.72 21.09 -15.45
CA ILE A 146 10.53 21.75 -16.50
C ILE A 146 9.70 22.81 -17.24
N LEU A 147 8.46 22.50 -17.62
CA LEU A 147 7.57 23.47 -18.27
C LEU A 147 7.28 24.67 -17.34
N GLY A 148 7.12 24.41 -16.04
CA GLY A 148 7.01 25.46 -15.03
C GLY A 148 8.26 26.34 -14.93
N ALA A 149 9.45 25.73 -14.90
CA ALA A 149 10.72 26.46 -14.88
C ALA A 149 10.89 27.35 -16.11
N ILE A 150 10.55 26.85 -17.30
CA ILE A 150 10.53 27.63 -18.55
C ILE A 150 9.57 28.81 -18.43
N ALA A 151 8.35 28.59 -17.94
CA ALA A 151 7.36 29.65 -17.77
C ALA A 151 7.84 30.74 -16.78
N ILE A 152 8.46 30.35 -15.68
CA ILE A 152 9.07 31.27 -14.71
C ILE A 152 10.22 32.06 -15.36
N ALA A 153 11.03 31.42 -16.20
CA ALA A 153 12.15 32.07 -16.89
C ALA A 153 11.69 33.23 -17.79
N TYR A 154 10.68 32.98 -18.63
CA TYR A 154 10.20 33.93 -19.64
C TYR A 154 9.23 34.98 -19.07
N TRP A 155 8.28 34.56 -18.22
CA TRP A 155 7.19 35.45 -17.75
C TRP A 155 7.33 35.93 -16.31
N LYS A 156 8.34 35.46 -15.56
CA LYS A 156 8.57 35.84 -14.14
C LYS A 156 7.35 35.55 -13.24
N VAL A 157 6.60 34.51 -13.59
CA VAL A 157 5.38 34.06 -12.90
C VAL A 157 5.71 33.07 -11.77
N TYR A 158 6.26 33.57 -10.68
CA TYR A 158 6.76 32.74 -9.56
C TYR A 158 5.67 31.93 -8.83
N TRP A 159 4.40 32.30 -8.96
CA TRP A 159 3.28 31.56 -8.36
C TRP A 159 3.06 30.17 -9.00
N ILE A 160 3.69 29.88 -10.15
CA ILE A 160 3.61 28.56 -10.77
C ILE A 160 4.22 27.48 -9.88
N ASP A 161 5.36 27.74 -9.24
CA ASP A 161 6.02 26.75 -8.37
C ASP A 161 5.13 26.24 -7.24
N PRO A 162 4.49 27.08 -6.40
CA PRO A 162 3.58 26.58 -5.37
C PRO A 162 2.33 25.90 -5.97
N VAL A 163 1.84 26.28 -7.16
CA VAL A 163 0.78 25.51 -7.84
C VAL A 163 1.27 24.11 -8.19
N LEU A 164 2.47 23.98 -8.77
CA LEU A 164 3.04 22.68 -9.11
C LEU A 164 3.26 21.82 -7.86
N THR A 165 3.77 22.41 -6.78
CA THR A 165 3.90 21.72 -5.48
C THR A 165 2.56 21.20 -4.96
N LEU A 166 1.50 22.03 -5.02
CA LEU A 166 0.16 21.59 -4.59
C LEU A 166 -0.36 20.46 -5.48
N LEU A 167 -0.26 20.58 -6.80
CA LEU A 167 -0.78 19.57 -7.74
C LEU A 167 -0.07 18.22 -7.57
N ILE A 168 1.27 18.23 -7.58
CA ILE A 168 2.08 17.02 -7.37
C ILE A 168 1.80 16.43 -6.00
N GLY A 169 1.73 17.27 -4.96
CA GLY A 169 1.47 16.79 -3.61
C GLY A 169 0.07 16.24 -3.38
N ILE A 170 -0.96 16.80 -4.01
CA ILE A 170 -2.33 16.25 -3.93
C ILE A 170 -2.35 14.84 -4.52
N TYR A 171 -1.70 14.65 -5.66
CA TYR A 171 -1.57 13.34 -6.30
C TYR A 171 -0.89 12.33 -5.37
N ILE A 172 0.25 12.68 -4.76
CA ILE A 172 1.01 11.78 -3.88
C ILE A 172 0.27 11.50 -2.56
N VAL A 173 -0.42 12.50 -1.99
CA VAL A 173 -1.23 12.31 -0.78
C VAL A 173 -2.42 11.39 -1.07
N TYR A 174 -3.06 11.51 -2.23
CA TYR A 174 -4.15 10.62 -2.65
C TYR A 174 -3.67 9.17 -2.73
N GLU A 175 -2.53 8.92 -3.38
CA GLU A 175 -1.93 7.59 -3.46
C GLU A 175 -1.55 7.04 -2.07
N SER A 176 -0.93 7.88 -1.24
CA SER A 176 -0.52 7.51 0.12
C SER A 176 -1.72 7.20 1.02
N TYR A 177 -2.84 7.91 0.85
CA TYR A 177 -4.05 7.70 1.65
C TYR A 177 -4.69 6.32 1.40
N ASP A 178 -4.74 5.88 0.15
CA ASP A 178 -5.23 4.54 -0.21
C ASP A 178 -4.37 3.44 0.41
N ILE A 179 -3.04 3.56 0.28
CA ILE A 179 -2.08 2.63 0.89
C ILE A 179 -2.24 2.59 2.41
N LEU A 180 -2.36 3.76 3.04
CA LEU A 180 -2.54 3.85 4.49
C LEU A 180 -3.86 3.21 4.94
N GLY A 181 -4.96 3.48 4.24
CA GLY A 181 -6.27 2.91 4.52
C GLY A 181 -6.27 1.39 4.45
N ASN A 182 -5.70 0.83 3.38
CA ASN A 182 -5.57 -0.62 3.19
C ASN A 182 -4.70 -1.26 4.29
N ALA A 183 -3.58 -0.62 4.65
CA ALA A 183 -2.69 -1.14 5.68
C ALA A 183 -3.33 -1.08 7.08
N ILE A 184 -4.04 0.01 7.41
CA ILE A 184 -4.81 0.13 8.66
C ILE A 184 -5.93 -0.92 8.70
N HIS A 185 -6.64 -1.15 7.59
CA HIS A 185 -7.68 -2.18 7.50
C HIS A 185 -7.12 -3.57 7.85
N ILE A 186 -5.94 -3.91 7.35
CA ILE A 186 -5.25 -5.17 7.70
C ILE A 186 -4.87 -5.20 9.20
N LEU A 187 -4.35 -4.09 9.76
CA LEU A 187 -4.00 -4.01 11.19
C LEU A 187 -5.21 -4.14 12.11
N MET A 188 -6.37 -3.66 11.66
CA MET A 188 -7.65 -3.73 12.35
C MET A 188 -8.38 -5.06 12.14
N GLU A 189 -7.70 -6.08 11.61
CA GLU A 189 -8.25 -7.42 11.37
C GLU A 189 -9.44 -7.41 10.41
N GLY A 190 -9.44 -6.46 9.49
CA GLY A 190 -10.47 -6.32 8.48
C GLY A 190 -10.51 -7.48 7.49
N THR A 191 -11.70 -7.86 7.08
CA THR A 191 -11.93 -8.85 6.03
C THR A 191 -11.36 -8.38 4.70
N PRO A 192 -10.63 -9.23 3.95
CA PRO A 192 -10.10 -8.85 2.64
C PRO A 192 -11.22 -8.35 1.70
N PRO A 193 -11.00 -7.27 0.93
CA PRO A 193 -12.03 -6.69 0.06
C PRO A 193 -12.61 -7.67 -0.98
N GLN A 194 -11.81 -8.65 -1.40
CA GLN A 194 -12.21 -9.67 -2.37
C GLN A 194 -13.07 -10.81 -1.78
N ILE A 195 -13.21 -10.89 -0.45
CA ILE A 195 -13.95 -11.97 0.21
C ILE A 195 -15.33 -11.48 0.65
N ASP A 196 -16.36 -12.15 0.13
CA ASP A 196 -17.72 -11.99 0.59
C ASP A 196 -18.06 -13.10 1.60
N VAL A 197 -18.16 -12.72 2.88
CA VAL A 197 -18.46 -13.64 3.98
C VAL A 197 -19.80 -14.37 3.77
N LYS A 198 -20.77 -13.77 3.09
CA LYS A 198 -22.04 -14.44 2.78
C LYS A 198 -21.85 -15.60 1.80
N LYS A 199 -20.97 -15.45 0.82
CA LYS A 199 -20.67 -16.54 -0.11
C LYS A 199 -19.97 -17.70 0.59
N ILE A 200 -19.17 -17.44 1.62
CA ILE A 200 -18.59 -18.49 2.46
C ILE A 200 -19.71 -19.29 3.13
N GLN A 201 -20.70 -18.61 3.70
CA GLN A 201 -21.88 -19.26 4.27
C GLN A 201 -22.65 -20.09 3.24
N GLU A 202 -22.98 -19.49 2.10
CA GLU A 202 -23.72 -20.17 1.02
C GLU A 202 -22.98 -21.41 0.49
N GLU A 203 -21.66 -21.40 0.44
CA GLU A 203 -20.88 -22.57 0.00
C GLU A 203 -20.77 -23.64 1.08
N ALA A 204 -20.67 -23.27 2.35
CA ALA A 204 -20.63 -24.22 3.47
C ALA A 204 -21.98 -24.91 3.69
N GLU A 205 -23.09 -24.18 3.58
CA GLU A 205 -24.45 -24.70 3.80
C GLU A 205 -24.98 -25.55 2.62
N LYS A 206 -24.20 -25.71 1.53
CA LYS A 206 -24.51 -26.69 0.47
C LYS A 206 -24.29 -28.13 0.91
N PHE A 207 -23.48 -28.35 1.94
CA PHE A 207 -23.28 -29.69 2.49
C PHE A 207 -24.49 -30.06 3.35
N SER A 208 -25.16 -31.16 3.03
CA SER A 208 -26.35 -31.62 3.79
C SER A 208 -26.07 -31.91 5.27
N ALA A 209 -24.80 -32.05 5.63
CA ALA A 209 -24.30 -32.23 6.98
C ALA A 209 -24.18 -30.93 7.79
N VAL A 210 -24.16 -29.77 7.12
CA VAL A 210 -24.01 -28.44 7.73
C VAL A 210 -25.39 -27.80 7.80
N GLU A 211 -25.90 -27.60 9.02
CA GLU A 211 -27.17 -26.90 9.23
C GLU A 211 -26.98 -25.38 9.14
N ASN A 212 -25.87 -24.88 9.70
CA ASN A 212 -25.55 -23.46 9.71
C ASN A 212 -24.07 -23.20 10.00
N ILE A 213 -23.52 -22.13 9.42
CA ILE A 213 -22.25 -21.54 9.82
C ILE A 213 -22.47 -20.12 10.37
N HIS A 214 -21.90 -19.83 11.53
CA HIS A 214 -22.11 -18.57 12.25
C HIS A 214 -20.82 -18.15 12.98
N HIS A 215 -20.85 -16.94 13.56
CA HIS A 215 -19.67 -16.36 14.22
C HIS A 215 -18.42 -16.37 13.31
N VAL A 216 -18.62 -16.00 12.04
CA VAL A 216 -17.56 -16.05 11.03
C VAL A 216 -16.69 -14.81 11.13
N HIS A 217 -15.41 -15.04 11.40
CA HIS A 217 -14.35 -14.02 11.38
C HIS A 217 -13.38 -14.33 10.26
N VAL A 218 -13.15 -13.36 9.38
CA VAL A 218 -12.17 -13.47 8.30
C VAL A 218 -11.27 -12.25 8.37
N TRP A 219 -9.96 -12.47 8.48
CA TRP A 219 -8.98 -11.40 8.62
C TRP A 219 -7.67 -11.70 7.89
N MET A 220 -6.83 -10.67 7.79
CA MET A 220 -5.49 -10.76 7.21
C MET A 220 -4.42 -10.66 8.28
N VAL A 221 -3.47 -11.60 8.27
CA VAL A 221 -2.25 -11.53 9.10
C VAL A 221 -1.10 -10.89 8.31
N GLY A 222 -1.15 -10.98 6.99
CA GLY A 222 -0.30 -10.25 6.05
C GLY A 222 -1.03 -10.12 4.72
N GLU A 223 -0.41 -9.49 3.73
CA GLU A 223 -1.07 -9.13 2.46
C GLU A 223 -1.68 -10.33 1.71
N ASN A 224 -1.06 -11.52 1.80
CA ASN A 224 -1.51 -12.75 1.15
C ASN A 224 -1.82 -13.88 2.14
N ASP A 225 -2.04 -13.56 3.41
CA ASP A 225 -2.26 -14.55 4.47
C ASP A 225 -3.62 -14.31 5.12
N VAL A 226 -4.65 -14.95 4.53
CA VAL A 226 -6.04 -14.85 4.96
C VAL A 226 -6.38 -16.00 5.90
N HIS A 227 -6.96 -15.63 7.03
CA HIS A 227 -7.36 -16.53 8.11
C HIS A 227 -8.88 -16.50 8.24
N LEU A 228 -9.46 -17.64 8.61
CA LEU A 228 -10.87 -17.79 8.91
C LEU A 228 -11.07 -18.55 10.22
N GLU A 229 -11.95 -18.03 11.05
CA GLU A 229 -12.51 -18.71 12.21
C GLU A 229 -14.03 -18.72 12.07
N ALA A 230 -14.66 -19.86 12.34
CA ALA A 230 -16.11 -19.96 12.33
C ALA A 230 -16.61 -21.11 13.20
N HIS A 231 -17.87 -20.99 13.64
CA HIS A 231 -18.61 -22.08 14.24
C HIS A 231 -19.50 -22.71 13.17
N VAL A 232 -19.54 -24.04 13.13
CA VAL A 232 -20.33 -24.80 12.16
C VAL A 232 -21.22 -25.77 12.92
N ASN A 233 -22.53 -25.50 12.90
CA ASN A 233 -23.52 -26.42 13.44
C ASN A 233 -23.77 -27.53 12.42
N ILE A 234 -23.55 -28.76 12.84
CA ILE A 234 -23.63 -29.96 12.00
C ILE A 234 -24.59 -30.98 12.61
N ASN A 235 -25.07 -31.90 11.78
CA ASN A 235 -25.87 -33.03 12.24
C ASN A 235 -25.07 -33.87 13.26
N ASP A 236 -25.78 -34.53 14.20
CA ASP A 236 -25.15 -35.45 15.14
C ASP A 236 -24.46 -36.59 14.38
N MET A 237 -23.14 -36.68 14.53
CA MET A 237 -22.28 -37.61 13.81
C MET A 237 -21.01 -37.93 14.59
N LEU A 238 -20.30 -39.00 14.20
CA LEU A 238 -19.05 -39.35 14.84
C LEU A 238 -17.96 -38.30 14.54
N ILE A 239 -17.07 -38.06 15.50
CA ILE A 239 -15.93 -37.12 15.33
C ILE A 239 -15.06 -37.49 14.12
N SER A 240 -14.94 -38.79 13.81
CA SER A 240 -14.21 -39.26 12.63
C SER A 240 -14.87 -38.86 11.30
N GLU A 241 -16.20 -38.77 11.26
CA GLU A 241 -16.97 -38.38 10.08
C GLU A 241 -16.93 -36.87 9.89
N SER A 242 -17.06 -36.13 10.99
CA SER A 242 -16.95 -34.68 10.98
C SER A 242 -15.55 -34.21 10.56
N HIS A 243 -14.50 -34.96 10.87
CA HIS A 243 -13.15 -34.66 10.36
C HIS A 243 -13.06 -34.65 8.83
N GLU A 244 -13.76 -35.54 8.12
CA GLU A 244 -13.78 -35.54 6.66
C GLU A 244 -14.58 -34.34 6.12
N LEU A 245 -15.72 -34.01 6.72
CA LEU A 245 -16.47 -32.79 6.40
C LEU A 245 -15.61 -31.53 6.57
N ARG A 246 -14.85 -31.43 7.67
CA ARG A 246 -13.92 -30.31 7.91
C ARG A 246 -12.91 -30.16 6.77
N LYS A 247 -12.31 -31.26 6.31
CA LYS A 247 -11.36 -31.23 5.18
C LYS A 247 -12.01 -30.76 3.88
N GLU A 248 -13.24 -31.19 3.61
CA GLU A 248 -13.98 -30.76 2.42
C GLU A 248 -14.28 -29.26 2.43
N LEU A 249 -14.71 -28.73 3.60
CA LEU A 249 -14.91 -27.29 3.80
C LEU A 249 -13.59 -26.51 3.66
N GLU A 250 -12.51 -26.96 4.30
CA GLU A 250 -11.18 -26.35 4.19
C GLU A 250 -10.70 -26.30 2.74
N LYS A 251 -10.92 -27.37 1.98
CA LYS A 251 -10.57 -27.43 0.56
C LYS A 251 -11.35 -26.41 -0.26
N ILE A 252 -12.66 -26.30 -0.06
CA ILE A 252 -13.49 -25.32 -0.78
C ILE A 252 -13.09 -23.89 -0.40
N PHE A 253 -12.82 -23.62 0.87
CA PHE A 253 -12.36 -22.32 1.33
C PHE A 253 -11.01 -21.93 0.72
N ALA A 254 -10.09 -22.87 0.58
CA ALA A 254 -8.83 -22.66 -0.12
C ALA A 254 -9.04 -22.42 -1.63
N GLU A 255 -9.83 -23.27 -2.31
CA GLU A 255 -9.99 -23.23 -3.77
C GLU A 255 -10.82 -22.03 -4.26
N LYS A 256 -11.91 -21.68 -3.56
CA LYS A 256 -12.83 -20.62 -3.99
C LYS A 256 -12.50 -19.25 -3.42
N PHE A 257 -11.92 -19.21 -2.21
CA PHE A 257 -11.72 -17.95 -1.47
C PHE A 257 -10.25 -17.66 -1.15
N GLY A 258 -9.32 -18.58 -1.44
CA GLY A 258 -7.89 -18.39 -1.16
C GLY A 258 -7.55 -18.41 0.33
N ILE A 259 -8.40 -19.01 1.16
CA ILE A 259 -8.22 -19.07 2.62
C ILE A 259 -7.44 -20.34 2.96
N HIS A 260 -6.22 -20.19 3.45
CA HIS A 260 -5.31 -21.32 3.72
C HIS A 260 -5.13 -21.62 5.21
N HIS A 261 -5.60 -20.76 6.10
CA HIS A 261 -5.60 -20.98 7.54
C HIS A 261 -7.03 -20.90 8.06
N VAL A 262 -7.57 -22.05 8.46
CA VAL A 262 -8.98 -22.19 8.82
C VAL A 262 -9.08 -22.89 10.17
N THR A 263 -9.86 -22.31 11.09
CA THR A 263 -10.27 -22.94 12.34
C THR A 263 -11.79 -23.05 12.35
N LEU A 264 -12.32 -24.28 12.29
CA LEU A 264 -13.75 -24.55 12.39
C LEU A 264 -14.05 -25.22 13.71
N GLN A 265 -14.89 -24.58 14.52
CA GLN A 265 -15.47 -25.18 15.71
C GLN A 265 -16.78 -25.86 15.33
N PHE A 266 -16.81 -27.19 15.41
CA PHE A 266 -18.01 -27.96 15.11
C PHE A 266 -18.91 -28.10 16.34
N GLU A 267 -20.19 -27.87 16.13
CA GLU A 267 -21.22 -27.85 17.16
C GLU A 267 -22.42 -28.70 16.75
N CYS A 268 -23.20 -29.15 17.73
CA CYS A 268 -24.44 -29.88 17.49
C CYS A 268 -25.51 -29.33 18.44
N ASN A 269 -26.46 -28.56 17.91
CA ASN A 269 -27.61 -28.01 18.63
C ASN A 269 -27.27 -27.08 19.82
N GLN A 270 -26.15 -26.35 19.80
CA GLN A 270 -25.67 -25.61 20.99
C GLN A 270 -25.80 -24.07 20.95
N CYS A 271 -26.02 -23.44 19.78
CA CYS A 271 -25.99 -21.98 19.67
C CYS A 271 -27.37 -21.30 19.66
N ALA A 272 -27.59 -20.36 20.59
CA ALA A 272 -28.79 -19.51 20.61
C ALA A 272 -28.69 -18.28 19.69
N ASP A 273 -27.48 -17.91 19.24
CA ASP A 273 -27.22 -16.78 18.34
C ASP A 273 -26.63 -17.30 17.01
N ILE A 274 -27.51 -17.50 16.04
CA ILE A 274 -27.21 -18.07 14.71
C ILE A 274 -26.83 -17.00 13.67
N GLY A 275 -26.42 -15.82 14.13
CA GLY A 275 -26.00 -14.73 13.25
C GLY A 275 -24.68 -15.02 12.55
N LEU A 276 -24.60 -14.77 11.23
CA LEU A 276 -23.37 -14.91 10.46
C LEU A 276 -22.20 -14.12 11.08
N LEU A 277 -22.49 -12.92 11.59
CA LEU A 277 -21.61 -12.13 12.42
C LEU A 277 -22.17 -12.11 13.84
N GLY A 278 -21.33 -12.40 14.84
CA GLY A 278 -21.72 -12.33 16.24
C GLY A 278 -22.11 -10.91 16.63
N LYS A 279 -23.12 -10.74 17.48
CA LYS A 279 -23.41 -9.44 18.10
C LYS A 279 -22.35 -9.16 19.17
N HIS A 280 -21.59 -8.08 19.00
CA HIS A 280 -20.73 -7.59 20.07
C HIS A 280 -21.62 -7.24 21.28
N LYS A 281 -21.26 -7.79 22.45
CA LYS A 281 -21.86 -7.42 23.74
C LYS A 281 -21.35 -6.07 24.23
#